data_AF-A0A1I5ZAM5-F1
#
_entry.id   AF-A0A1I5ZAM5-F1
#
_cell.length_a   1.000
_cell.length_b   1.000
_cell.length_c   1.000
_cell.angle_alpha   90.00
_cell.angle_beta   90.00
_cell.angle_gamma   90.00
#
_symmetry.space_group_name_H-M   'P 1'
#
loop_
_entity.id
_entity.type
_entity.pdbx_description
1 polymer ?
#
loop_
_entity_poly.entity_id
_entity_poly.type
_entity_poly.pdbx_seq_one_letter_code
_entity_poly.pdbx_strand_id
1 'polypeptide(L)' 'MDKETQEYRKFLEDQLEWCKKQDHILEEIEDKLYEMKEIAECALANDVNTDEIERLNHQMDNLKKEIQYLEKQIHAVVH' A
#
# COMPACT_ATOMS: atom_id res chain seq x y z
N MET A 1 1.28 26.26 30.47
CA MET A 1 2.22 25.19 30.06
C MET A 1 3.56 25.84 29.84
N ASP A 2 4.64 25.20 30.27
CA ASP A 2 5.99 25.64 29.94
C ASP A 2 6.28 25.36 28.44
N LYS A 3 7.28 26.05 27.89
CA LYS A 3 7.69 25.99 26.48
C LYS A 3 8.16 24.59 26.09
N GLU A 4 8.89 23.90 26.96
CA GLU A 4 9.38 22.53 26.73
C GLU A 4 8.21 21.55 26.58
N THR A 5 7.18 21.70 27.43
CA THR A 5 5.93 20.92 27.34
C THR A 5 5.20 21.15 26.00
N GLN A 6 5.23 22.38 25.48
CA GLN A 6 4.58 22.71 24.21
C GLN A 6 5.35 22.16 23.00
N GLU A 7 6.68 22.21 23.02
CA GLU A 7 7.54 21.63 21.98
C GLU A 7 7.42 20.11 21.95
N TYR A 8 7.43 19.46 23.11
CA TYR A 8 7.25 18.01 23.22
C TYR A 8 5.87 17.56 22.70
N ARG A 9 4.81 18.30 23.05
CA ARG A 9 3.47 18.02 22.52
C ARG A 9 3.43 18.11 21.00
N LYS A 10 4.03 19.15 20.42
CA LYS A 10 4.07 19.33 18.96
C LYS A 10 4.82 18.18 18.28
N PHE A 11 5.95 17.76 18.85
CA PHE A 11 6.68 16.59 18.36
C PHE A 11 5.81 15.33 18.34
N LEU A 12 5.05 15.06 19.41
CA LEU A 12 4.15 13.90 19.47
C LEU A 12 2.99 14.01 18.46
N GLU A 13 2.44 15.21 18.25
CA GLU A 13 1.41 15.45 17.24
C GLU A 13 1.94 15.19 15.82
N ASP A 14 3.17 15.63 15.52
CA ASP A 14 3.84 15.38 14.25
C ASP A 14 4.11 13.88 14.03
N GLN A 15 4.56 13.17 15.08
CA GLN A 15 4.76 11.71 15.03
C GLN A 15 3.45 10.95 14.83
N LEU A 16 2.37 11.35 15.50
CA LEU A 16 1.06 10.73 15.33
C LEU A 16 0.53 10.90 13.91
N GLU A 17 0.67 12.10 13.35
CA GLU A 17 0.26 12.37 11.96
C GLU A 17 1.11 11.60 10.95
N TRP A 18 2.41 11.43 11.24
CA TRP A 18 3.28 10.56 10.45
C TRP A 18 2.79 9.10 10.46
N CYS A 19 2.53 8.53 11.64
CA CYS A 19 2.03 7.14 11.74
C CYS A 19 0.72 6.95 10.97
N LYS A 20 -0.25 7.87 11.12
CA LYS A 20 -1.52 7.79 10.39
C LYS A 20 -1.36 7.75 8.88
N LYS A 21 -0.40 8.50 8.33
CA LYS A 21 -0.10 8.47 6.89
C LYS A 21 0.50 7.14 6.47
N GLN A 22 1.36 6.56 7.30
CA GLN A 22 1.93 5.24 7.04
C GLN A 22 0.86 4.15 7.09
N ASP A 23 -0.01 4.18 8.10
CA ASP A 23 -1.13 3.24 8.23
C ASP A 23 -2.04 3.28 7.00
N HIS A 24 -2.38 4.48 6.51
CA HIS A 24 -3.20 4.61 5.30
C HIS A 24 -2.53 4.01 4.05
N ILE A 25 -1.23 4.22 3.87
CA ILE A 25 -0.50 3.62 2.74
C ILE A 25 -0.47 2.09 2.87
N LEU A 26 -0.35 1.56 4.08
CA LEU A 26 -0.38 0.12 4.34
C LEU A 26 -1.76 -0.48 4.04
N GLU A 27 -2.85 0.20 4.40
CA GLU A 27 -4.21 -0.20 4.03
C GLU A 27 -4.37 -0.27 2.49
N GLU A 28 -3.88 0.74 1.76
CA GLU A 28 -3.91 0.72 0.29
C GLU A 28 -3.09 -0.43 -0.32
N ILE A 29 -1.95 -0.79 0.29
CA ILE A 29 -1.16 -1.94 -0.15
C ILE A 29 -1.93 -3.24 0.12
N GLU A 30 -2.55 -3.37 1.29
CA GLU A 30 -3.33 -4.55 1.67
C GLU A 30 -4.50 -4.78 0.70
N ASP A 31 -5.28 -3.74 0.39
CA ASP A 31 -6.38 -3.81 -0.58
C ASP A 31 -5.89 -4.33 -1.94
N LYS A 32 -4.76 -3.81 -2.44
CA LYS A 32 -4.16 -4.25 -3.71
C LYS A 32 -3.67 -5.69 -3.67
N LEU A 33 -3.16 -6.15 -2.53
CA LEU A 33 -2.74 -7.54 -2.35
C LEU A 33 -3.96 -8.48 -2.34
N TYR A 34 -5.09 -8.06 -1.77
CA TYR A 34 -6.34 -8.79 -1.88
C TYR A 34 -6.82 -8.88 -3.33
N GLU A 35 -6.77 -7.78 -4.11
CA GLU A 35 -7.08 -7.80 -5.54
C GLU A 35 -6.18 -8.79 -6.31
N MET A 36 -4.86 -8.79 -6.04
CA MET A 36 -3.93 -9.75 -6.65
C MET A 36 -4.31 -11.21 -6.30
N LYS A 37 -4.74 -11.45 -5.06
CA LYS A 37 -5.21 -12.77 -4.64
C LYS A 37 -6.45 -13.21 -5.42
N GLU A 38 -7.44 -12.33 -5.57
CA GLU A 38 -8.65 -12.63 -6.34
C GLU A 38 -8.34 -12.94 -7.82
N ILE A 39 -7.39 -12.20 -8.43
CA ILE A 39 -6.92 -12.48 -9.80
C ILE A 39 -6.29 -13.88 -9.88
N ALA A 40 -5.45 -14.25 -8.92
CA ALA A 40 -4.80 -15.55 -8.89
C ALA A 40 -5.81 -16.69 -8.69
N GLU A 41 -6.83 -16.49 -7.85
CA GLU A 41 -7.93 -17.44 -7.66
C GLU A 41 -8.78 -17.58 -8.93
N CYS A 42 -9.07 -16.47 -9.64
CA CYS A 42 -9.74 -16.50 -10.93
C CYS A 42 -8.94 -17.27 -11.98
N ALA A 43 -7.61 -17.07 -12.04
CA ALA A 43 -6.73 -17.74 -12.98
C ALA A 43 -6.67 -19.27 -12.77
N LEU A 44 -6.95 -19.75 -11.56
CA LEU A 44 -6.97 -21.17 -11.22
C LEU A 44 -8.24 -21.89 -11.74
N ALA A 45 -9.32 -21.14 -12.02
CA ALA A 45 -10.53 -21.73 -12.59
C ALA A 45 -10.26 -22.22 -14.02
N ASN A 46 -10.43 -23.51 -14.29
CA ASN A 46 -9.94 -24.22 -15.49
C ASN A 46 -10.50 -23.77 -16.87
N ASP A 47 -11.22 -22.65 -16.98
CA ASP A 47 -11.84 -22.14 -18.21
C ASP A 47 -11.20 -20.83 -18.73
N VAL A 48 -10.04 -20.43 -18.21
CA VAL A 48 -9.34 -19.21 -18.64
C VAL A 48 -8.65 -19.45 -19.99
N ASN A 49 -9.07 -18.73 -21.04
CA ASN A 49 -8.40 -18.78 -22.34
C ASN A 49 -7.11 -17.92 -22.35
N THR A 50 -6.31 -18.03 -23.41
CA THR A 50 -5.01 -17.32 -23.49
C THR A 50 -5.15 -15.80 -23.40
N ASP A 51 -6.16 -15.21 -24.05
CA ASP A 51 -6.40 -13.76 -24.02
C ASP A 51 -6.75 -13.28 -22.59
N GLU A 52 -7.50 -14.09 -21.87
CA GLU A 52 -7.86 -13.83 -20.48
C GLU A 52 -6.65 -13.96 -19.56
N ILE A 53 -5.79 -14.97 -19.77
CA ILE A 53 -4.50 -15.09 -19.05
C ILE A 53 -3.62 -13.87 -19.27
N GLU A 54 -3.50 -13.38 -20.51
CA GLU A 54 -2.74 -12.16 -20.82
C GLU A 54 -3.33 -10.94 -20.10
N ARG A 55 -4.66 -10.80 -20.07
CA ARG A 55 -5.34 -9.72 -19.35
C ARG A 55 -5.06 -9.77 -17.84
N LEU A 56 -5.21 -10.93 -17.23
CA LEU A 56 -4.97 -11.13 -15.79
C LEU A 56 -3.50 -10.83 -15.42
N ASN A 57 -2.55 -11.26 -16.27
CA ASN A 57 -1.14 -10.92 -16.08
C ASN A 57 -0.87 -9.42 -16.16
N HIS A 58 -1.50 -8.72 -17.11
CA HIS A 58 -1.36 -7.26 -17.20
C HIS A 58 -1.93 -6.54 -15.97
N GLN A 59 -3.05 -7.02 -15.43
CA GLN A 59 -3.61 -6.49 -14.17
C GLN A 59 -2.65 -6.74 -13.00
N MET A 60 -2.08 -7.94 -12.90
CA MET A 60 -1.09 -8.31 -11.88
C MET A 60 0.15 -7.40 -11.92
N ASP A 61 0.67 -7.13 -13.12
CA ASP A 61 1.83 -6.28 -13.31
C ASP A 61 1.56 -4.81 -12.95
N ASN A 62 0.33 -4.34 -13.18
CA ASN A 62 -0.07 -2.99 -12.77
C ASN A 62 -0.18 -2.88 -11.25
N LEU A 63 -0.86 -3.82 -10.59
CA LEU A 63 -0.96 -3.86 -9.12
C LEU A 63 0.43 -3.91 -8.48
N LYS A 64 1.34 -4.71 -9.03
CA LYS A 64 2.74 -4.77 -8.57
C LYS A 64 3.45 -3.42 -8.66
N LYS A 65 3.27 -2.67 -9.76
CA LYS A 65 3.87 -1.32 -9.91
C LYS A 65 3.28 -0.33 -8.90
N GLU A 66 1.98 -0.40 -8.65
CA GLU A 66 1.30 0.45 -7.68
C GLU A 66 1.78 0.17 -6.25
N ILE A 67 1.88 -1.11 -5.86
CA ILE A 67 2.46 -1.52 -4.56
C ILE A 67 3.90 -1.01 -4.44
N GLN A 68 4.74 -1.21 -5.46
CA GLN A 68 6.13 -0.70 -5.44
C GLN A 68 6.22 0.82 -5.31
N TYR A 69 5.24 1.55 -5.84
CA TYR A 69 5.16 3.00 -5.69
C TYR A 69 4.78 3.38 -4.25
N LEU A 70 3.80 2.69 -3.66
CA LEU A 70 3.38 2.88 -2.27
C LEU A 70 4.50 2.52 -1.27
N GLU A 71 5.19 1.39 -1.46
CA GLU A 71 6.34 0.98 -0.63
C GLU A 71 7.45 2.04 -0.63
N LYS A 72 7.71 2.69 -1.77
CA LYS A 72 8.69 3.79 -1.85
C LYS A 72 8.27 5.00 -1.01
N GLN A 73 6.98 5.27 -0.90
CA GLN A 73 6.47 6.35 -0.05
C GLN A 73 6.65 6.06 1.43
N ILE A 74 6.60 4.79 1.84
CA ILE A 74 6.91 4.38 3.22
C ILE A 74 8.40 4.59 3.52
N HIS A 75 9.27 4.09 2.64
CA HIS A 75 10.72 4.13 2.87
C HIS A 75 11.35 5.53 2.72
N ALA A 76 10.74 6.42 1.93
CA ALA A 76 11.26 7.78 1.72
C ALA A 76 11.13 8.69 2.96
N VAL A 77 10.33 8.32 3.96
CA VAL A 77 10.03 9.18 5.11
C VAL A 77 10.75 8.73 6.40
N VAL A 78 11.66 7.76 6.31
CA VAL A 78 12.58 7.43 7.41
C VAL A 78 13.75 8.42 7.34
N HIS A 79 13.70 9.48 8.16
CA HIS A 79 14.77 10.49 8.25
C HIS A 79 15.36 10.56 9.65
#